data_AF-A0A2A9NFR7-F1
#
_entry.id   AF-A0A2A9NFR7-F1
#
_cell.length_a   1.000
_cell.length_b   1.000
_cell.length_c   1.000
_cell.angle_alpha   90.00
_cell.angle_beta   90.00
_cell.angle_gamma   90.00
#
_symmetry.space_group_name_H-M   'P 1'
#
loop_
_entity.id
_entity.type
_entity.pdbx_description
1 polymer ?
#
loop_
_entity_poly.entity_id
_entity_poly.type
_entity_poly.pdbx_seq_one_letter_code
_entity_poly.pdbx_strand_id
1 'polypeptide(L)'
;MTLYRNEAVRAGLSLVKKVINANLTPAGLTTTEIYKLVRNEPVSPDFQPPERDYSKTGSQPPHPEHPVRSIRYLKKTLLPMLQGNGLIKMSPVTRTEPVVVQDKKAGKFGAPSSTGQRKVWAWRPLDPNERPKPKIPSPPKRVFGEEVGVGEDWSHLNSRRRRAREGKVAKDAWGLKKELKQ
;
A
#
# COMPACT_ATOMS: atom_id res chain seq x y z
N MET A 1 6.66 23.10 -6.87
CA MET A 1 5.71 22.32 -7.70
C MET A 1 5.30 20.94 -7.11
N THR A 2 5.72 20.55 -5.91
CA THR A 2 5.37 19.23 -5.32
C THR A 2 4.05 19.18 -4.54
N LEU A 3 3.52 20.33 -4.09
CA LEU A 3 2.33 20.40 -3.23
C LEU A 3 1.03 19.98 -3.93
N TYR A 4 0.77 20.49 -5.15
CA TYR A 4 -0.42 20.15 -5.95
C TYR A 4 -0.56 18.66 -6.29
N ARG A 5 0.57 17.95 -6.42
CA ARG A 5 0.56 16.51 -6.66
C ARG A 5 0.00 15.75 -5.45
N ASN A 6 0.23 16.26 -4.24
CA ASN A 6 -0.23 15.64 -3.01
C ASN A 6 -1.72 15.90 -2.77
N GLU A 7 -2.24 17.07 -3.12
CA GLU A 7 -3.67 17.41 -2.98
C GLU A 7 -4.55 16.55 -3.89
N ALA A 8 -4.22 16.46 -5.18
CA ALA A 8 -4.97 15.62 -6.12
C ALA A 8 -4.94 14.13 -5.74
N VAL A 9 -3.82 13.65 -5.21
CA VAL A 9 -3.73 12.28 -4.69
C VAL A 9 -4.61 12.12 -3.46
N ARG A 10 -4.56 13.03 -2.48
CA ARG A 10 -5.38 12.97 -1.26
C ARG A 10 -6.88 13.01 -1.58
N ALA A 11 -7.31 13.93 -2.44
CA ALA A 11 -8.70 14.03 -2.89
C ALA A 11 -9.15 12.73 -3.60
N GLY A 12 -8.32 12.23 -4.52
CA GLY A 12 -8.58 10.95 -5.20
C GLY A 12 -8.66 9.76 -4.23
N LEU A 13 -7.77 9.67 -3.25
CA LEU A 13 -7.80 8.63 -2.22
C LEU A 13 -9.06 8.70 -1.35
N SER A 14 -9.45 9.91 -0.92
CA SER A 14 -10.66 10.12 -0.12
C SER A 14 -11.91 9.66 -0.86
N LEU A 15 -12.03 10.04 -2.13
CA LEU A 15 -13.17 9.69 -2.99
C LEU A 15 -13.22 8.18 -3.28
N VAL A 16 -12.09 7.56 -3.64
CA VAL A 16 -12.03 6.10 -3.85
C VAL A 16 -12.37 5.35 -2.55
N LYS A 17 -11.87 5.82 -1.39
CA LYS A 17 -12.21 5.24 -0.08
C LYS A 17 -13.71 5.35 0.20
N LYS A 18 -14.33 6.51 -0.07
CA LYS A 18 -15.77 6.72 0.08
C LYS A 18 -16.56 5.73 -0.78
N VAL A 19 -16.21 5.59 -2.05
CA VAL A 19 -16.89 4.67 -2.99
C VAL A 19 -16.78 3.21 -2.55
N ILE A 20 -15.58 2.78 -2.15
CA ILE A 20 -15.34 1.40 -1.72
C ILE A 20 -16.12 1.10 -0.43
N ASN A 21 -16.18 2.05 0.50
CA ASN A 21 -16.93 1.89 1.74
C ASN A 21 -18.45 1.96 1.52
N ALA A 22 -18.93 2.79 0.59
CA ALA A 22 -20.36 2.87 0.27
C ALA A 22 -20.86 1.63 -0.47
N ASN A 23 -20.00 0.98 -1.26
CA ASN A 23 -20.34 -0.17 -2.10
C ASN A 23 -19.66 -1.46 -1.58
N LEU A 24 -19.76 -1.68 -0.26
CA LEU A 24 -19.31 -2.89 0.41
C LEU A 24 -20.07 -4.12 -0.11
N THR A 25 -19.47 -4.82 -1.07
CA THR A 25 -20.00 -6.10 -1.56
C THR A 25 -19.04 -7.23 -1.14
N PRO A 26 -19.56 -8.41 -0.76
CA PRO A 26 -18.72 -9.56 -0.43
C PRO A 26 -17.88 -10.01 -1.64
N ALA A 27 -18.37 -9.75 -2.86
CA ALA A 27 -17.64 -10.00 -4.10
C ALA A 27 -16.50 -8.97 -4.35
N GLY A 28 -16.48 -7.84 -3.66
CA GLY A 28 -15.57 -6.73 -3.96
C GLY A 28 -15.87 -6.04 -5.29
N LEU A 29 -15.07 -5.03 -5.62
CA LEU A 29 -15.23 -4.22 -6.83
C LEU A 29 -14.02 -4.34 -7.75
N THR A 30 -14.26 -4.49 -9.04
CA THR A 30 -13.22 -4.43 -10.06
C THR A 30 -12.71 -3.01 -10.24
N THR A 31 -11.51 -2.86 -10.82
CA THR A 31 -10.93 -1.54 -11.08
C THR A 31 -11.83 -0.69 -12.00
N THR A 32 -12.49 -1.34 -12.97
CA THR A 32 -13.42 -0.69 -13.90
C THR A 32 -14.70 -0.23 -13.22
N GLU A 33 -15.25 -1.02 -12.29
CA GLU A 33 -16.43 -0.64 -11.50
C GLU A 33 -16.10 0.51 -10.57
N ILE A 34 -14.98 0.43 -9.83
CA ILE A 34 -14.52 1.52 -8.97
C ILE A 34 -14.41 2.80 -9.79
N TYR A 35 -13.79 2.75 -10.97
CA TYR A 35 -13.65 3.93 -11.82
C TYR A 35 -15.00 4.51 -12.27
N LYS A 36 -15.97 3.67 -12.65
CA LYS A 36 -17.32 4.11 -13.04
C LYS A 36 -18.05 4.76 -11.86
N LEU A 37 -18.01 4.14 -10.69
CA LEU A 37 -18.65 4.66 -9.48
C LEU A 37 -18.02 5.99 -9.03
N VAL A 38 -16.70 6.05 -9.00
CA VAL A 38 -15.92 7.25 -8.68
C VAL A 38 -16.25 8.41 -9.60
N ARG A 39 -16.51 8.16 -10.89
CA ARG A 39 -16.86 9.21 -11.84
C ARG A 39 -18.24 9.82 -11.58
N ASN A 40 -19.15 9.07 -10.94
CA ASN A 40 -20.50 9.53 -10.65
C ASN A 40 -20.59 10.28 -9.30
N GLU A 41 -19.54 10.20 -8.47
CA GLU A 41 -19.49 10.90 -7.20
C GLU A 41 -19.16 12.39 -7.40
N PRO A 42 -19.79 13.29 -6.63
CA PRO A 42 -19.44 14.70 -6.64
C PRO A 42 -18.01 14.90 -6.12
N VAL A 43 -17.24 15.70 -6.85
CA VAL A 43 -15.91 16.16 -6.43
C VAL A 43 -16.07 17.23 -5.36
N SER A 44 -15.13 17.28 -4.41
CA SER A 44 -15.09 18.36 -3.41
C SER A 44 -14.96 19.72 -4.09
N PRO A 45 -15.74 20.74 -3.67
CA PRO A 45 -15.73 22.06 -4.29
C PRO A 45 -14.36 22.75 -4.17
N ASP A 46 -13.57 22.38 -3.16
CA ASP A 46 -12.25 22.95 -2.91
C ASP A 46 -11.15 22.32 -3.79
N PHE A 47 -11.49 21.30 -4.59
CA PHE A 47 -10.51 20.64 -5.43
C PHE A 47 -10.18 21.48 -6.66
N GLN A 48 -8.95 21.99 -6.70
CA GLN A 48 -8.40 22.62 -7.89
C GLN A 48 -7.57 21.60 -8.70
N PRO A 49 -7.97 21.29 -9.94
CA PRO A 49 -7.20 20.44 -10.81
C PRO A 49 -5.87 21.15 -11.17
N PRO A 50 -4.74 20.42 -11.18
CA PRO A 50 -3.47 21.07 -11.49
C PRO A 50 -3.44 21.45 -12.96
N GLU A 51 -3.16 22.71 -13.21
CA GLU A 51 -2.85 23.23 -14.53
C GLU A 51 -1.66 22.45 -15.12
N ARG A 52 -1.93 21.72 -16.20
CA ARG A 52 -0.90 21.04 -16.98
C ARG A 52 -1.09 21.39 -18.44
N ASP A 53 -0.01 21.86 -19.06
CA ASP A 53 0.04 22.07 -20.50
C ASP A 53 0.10 20.73 -21.23
N TYR A 54 -1.08 20.20 -21.57
CA TYR A 54 -1.21 18.97 -22.34
C TYR A 54 -0.75 19.11 -23.79
N SER A 55 -0.56 20.35 -24.28
CA SER A 55 -0.07 20.66 -25.62
C SER A 55 1.30 20.04 -25.94
N LYS A 56 2.14 19.83 -24.92
CA LYS A 56 3.51 19.29 -25.09
C LYS A 56 3.62 17.77 -24.96
N THR A 57 2.62 17.10 -24.38
CA THR A 57 2.71 15.67 -23.99
C THR A 57 1.74 14.74 -24.74
N GLY A 58 1.00 15.26 -25.71
CA GLY A 58 0.34 14.49 -26.78
C GLY A 58 -0.90 13.67 -26.38
N SER A 59 -1.18 13.48 -25.09
CA SER A 59 -2.38 12.77 -24.65
C SER A 59 -2.92 13.35 -23.34
N GLN A 60 -4.04 14.08 -23.45
CA GLN A 60 -4.82 14.49 -22.30
C GLN A 60 -5.53 13.26 -21.71
N PRO A 61 -5.56 13.09 -20.38
CA PRO A 61 -6.35 12.04 -19.77
C PRO A 61 -7.85 12.29 -20.04
N PRO A 62 -8.71 11.26 -20.03
CA PRO A 62 -10.13 11.41 -20.34
C PRO A 62 -10.87 12.45 -19.47
N HIS A 63 -10.46 12.59 -18.20
CA HIS A 63 -11.06 13.53 -17.25
C HIS A 63 -9.97 14.30 -16.50
N PRO A 64 -9.36 15.34 -17.10
CA PRO A 64 -8.26 16.10 -16.50
C PRO A 64 -8.67 16.82 -15.21
N GLU A 65 -9.90 17.35 -15.18
CA GLU A 65 -10.48 18.11 -14.07
C GLU A 65 -10.85 17.24 -12.85
N HIS A 66 -10.90 15.92 -13.02
CA HIS A 66 -11.33 15.02 -11.96
C HIS A 66 -10.14 14.54 -11.12
N PRO A 67 -10.25 14.39 -9.77
CA PRO A 67 -9.16 13.86 -8.93
C PRO A 67 -8.64 12.50 -9.42
N VAL A 68 -9.54 11.67 -9.95
CA VAL A 68 -9.24 10.39 -10.59
C VAL A 68 -9.34 10.52 -12.11
N ARG A 69 -8.23 10.90 -12.74
CA ARG A 69 -8.21 11.34 -14.15
C ARG A 69 -8.37 10.25 -15.20
N SER A 70 -8.00 9.03 -14.84
CA SER A 70 -8.05 7.87 -15.74
C SER A 70 -8.02 6.55 -14.96
N ILE A 71 -8.47 5.48 -15.61
CA ILE A 71 -8.35 4.10 -15.09
C ILE A 71 -6.88 3.75 -14.81
N ARG A 72 -5.97 4.16 -15.71
CA ARG A 72 -4.53 3.91 -15.54
C ARG A 72 -3.99 4.61 -14.29
N TYR A 73 -4.43 5.83 -14.02
CA TYR A 73 -4.05 6.59 -12.83
C TYR A 73 -4.56 5.92 -11.55
N LEU A 74 -5.84 5.51 -11.53
CA LEU A 74 -6.44 4.75 -10.44
C LEU A 74 -5.63 3.47 -10.15
N LYS A 75 -5.34 2.67 -11.20
CA LYS A 75 -4.63 1.40 -11.09
C LYS A 75 -3.17 1.54 -10.64
N LYS A 76 -2.43 2.53 -11.18
CA LYS A 76 -0.98 2.65 -10.92
C LYS A 76 -0.66 3.45 -9.66
N THR A 77 -1.54 4.34 -9.22
CA THR A 77 -1.22 5.31 -8.15
C THR A 77 -2.10 5.10 -6.93
N LEU A 78 -3.42 5.22 -7.08
CA LEU A 78 -4.33 5.28 -5.94
C LEU A 78 -4.56 3.92 -5.29
N LEU A 79 -4.81 2.88 -6.07
CA LEU A 79 -5.07 1.53 -5.54
C LEU A 79 -3.84 0.94 -4.81
N PRO A 80 -2.60 1.03 -5.34
CA PRO A 80 -1.42 0.58 -4.61
C PRO A 80 -1.20 1.35 -3.29
N MET A 81 -1.51 2.64 -3.24
CA MET A 81 -1.44 3.42 -2.00
C MET A 81 -2.46 2.95 -0.96
N LEU A 82 -3.71 2.71 -1.37
CA LEU A 82 -4.73 2.17 -0.45
C LEU A 82 -4.38 0.76 0.03
N GLN A 83 -3.78 -0.06 -0.83
CA GLN A 83 -3.29 -1.39 -0.47
C GLN A 83 -2.10 -1.33 0.48
N GLY A 84 -1.13 -0.45 0.23
CA GLY A 84 0.04 -0.24 1.09
C GLY A 84 -0.35 0.27 2.49
N ASN A 85 -1.43 1.05 2.57
CA ASN A 85 -2.02 1.50 3.84
C ASN A 85 -2.87 0.42 4.54
N GLY A 86 -2.97 -0.80 3.99
CA GLY A 86 -3.77 -1.88 4.56
C GLY A 86 -5.27 -1.58 4.60
N LEU A 87 -5.78 -0.73 3.69
CA LEU A 87 -7.21 -0.40 3.63
C LEU A 87 -7.98 -1.36 2.73
N ILE A 88 -7.32 -1.86 1.68
CA ILE A 88 -7.91 -2.77 0.70
C ILE A 88 -6.94 -3.91 0.38
N LYS A 89 -7.48 -5.05 -0.02
CA LYS A 89 -6.73 -6.18 -0.62
C LYS A 89 -7.32 -6.56 -1.96
N MET A 90 -6.48 -7.00 -2.88
CA MET A 90 -6.93 -7.58 -4.14
C MET A 90 -7.05 -9.10 -3.95
N SER A 91 -8.20 -9.67 -4.29
CA SER A 91 -8.46 -11.11 -4.17
C SER A 91 -9.14 -11.65 -5.42
N PRO A 92 -8.88 -12.89 -5.84
CA PRO A 92 -9.63 -13.52 -6.92
C PRO A 92 -11.05 -13.85 -6.44
N VAL A 93 -12.04 -13.57 -7.28
CA VAL A 93 -13.47 -13.73 -6.97
C VAL A 93 -14.14 -14.39 -8.16
N THR A 94 -14.87 -15.47 -7.91
CA THR A 94 -15.72 -16.07 -8.94
C THR A 94 -17.00 -15.26 -9.05
N ARG A 95 -17.23 -14.66 -10.22
CA ARG A 95 -18.48 -13.96 -10.55
C ARG A 95 -19.22 -14.71 -11.63
N THR A 96 -20.54 -14.75 -11.49
CA THR A 96 -21.45 -15.27 -12.50
C THR A 96 -21.84 -14.09 -13.38
N GLU A 97 -21.27 -14.00 -14.57
CA GLU A 97 -21.59 -12.94 -15.55
C GLU A 97 -22.20 -13.59 -16.80
N PRO A 98 -23.15 -12.92 -17.47
CA PRO A 98 -23.61 -13.38 -18.78
C PRO A 98 -22.43 -13.36 -19.74
N VAL A 99 -22.03 -14.52 -20.23
CA VAL A 99 -20.90 -14.62 -21.16
C VAL A 99 -21.41 -14.16 -22.51
N VAL A 100 -21.10 -12.92 -22.88
CA VAL A 100 -21.19 -12.49 -24.27
C VAL A 100 -20.04 -13.16 -24.99
N VAL A 101 -20.32 -14.30 -25.62
CA VAL A 101 -19.36 -14.96 -26.52
C VAL A 101 -19.14 -14.00 -27.68
N GLN A 102 -18.07 -13.20 -27.61
CA GLN A 102 -17.62 -12.40 -28.74
C GLN A 102 -16.93 -13.33 -29.74
N ASP A 103 -17.73 -14.14 -30.44
CA ASP A 103 -17.26 -14.86 -31.61
C ASP A 103 -16.88 -13.83 -32.67
N LYS A 104 -15.58 -13.60 -32.82
CA LYS A 104 -15.04 -12.63 -33.78
C LYS A 104 -15.23 -13.05 -35.25
N LYS A 105 -15.91 -14.17 -35.53
CA LYS A 105 -16.23 -14.64 -36.88
C LYS A 105 -17.45 -15.57 -36.87
N ALA A 106 -18.66 -15.05 -37.12
CA ALA A 106 -19.69 -15.65 -38.00
C ALA A 106 -21.03 -14.95 -37.83
N GLY A 107 -21.84 -14.98 -38.89
CA GLY A 107 -23.03 -14.16 -39.08
C GLY A 107 -24.18 -14.42 -38.11
N LYS A 108 -24.86 -13.33 -37.75
CA LYS A 108 -26.32 -13.17 -37.83
C LYS A 108 -27.22 -14.32 -37.35
N PHE A 109 -26.93 -14.97 -36.22
CA PHE A 109 -27.94 -15.67 -35.43
C PHE A 109 -27.62 -15.50 -33.94
N GLY A 110 -28.57 -14.96 -33.17
CA GLY A 110 -28.41 -14.68 -31.74
C GLY A 110 -28.22 -15.97 -30.96
N ALA A 111 -26.98 -16.25 -30.55
CA ALA A 111 -26.68 -17.36 -29.65
C ALA A 111 -27.28 -17.09 -28.25
N PRO A 112 -27.80 -18.12 -27.56
CA PRO A 112 -28.32 -17.96 -26.21
C PRO A 112 -27.19 -17.52 -25.27
N SER A 113 -27.45 -16.46 -24.49
CA SER A 113 -26.55 -15.98 -23.44
C SER A 113 -26.31 -17.10 -22.43
N SER A 114 -25.16 -17.77 -22.51
CA SER A 114 -24.77 -18.75 -21.52
C SER A 114 -24.22 -18.05 -20.28
N THR A 115 -24.75 -18.41 -19.12
CA THR A 115 -24.30 -17.89 -17.84
C THR A 115 -23.05 -18.66 -17.42
N GLY A 116 -21.89 -18.00 -17.46
CA GLY A 116 -20.61 -18.61 -17.11
C GLY A 116 -20.05 -18.03 -15.81
N GLN A 117 -19.37 -18.88 -15.03
CA GLN A 117 -18.58 -18.43 -13.90
C GLN A 117 -17.19 -18.02 -14.37
N ARG A 118 -16.78 -16.78 -14.07
CA ARG A 118 -15.44 -16.26 -14.37
C ARG A 118 -14.73 -15.84 -13.10
N LYS A 119 -13.46 -16.22 -12.95
CA LYS A 119 -12.58 -15.68 -11.90
C LYS A 119 -12.11 -14.27 -12.30
N VAL A 120 -12.42 -13.29 -11.47
CA VAL A 120 -12.07 -11.87 -11.67
C VAL A 120 -11.31 -11.36 -10.44
N TRP A 121 -10.28 -10.54 -10.67
CA TRP A 121 -9.56 -9.87 -9.59
C TRP A 121 -10.34 -8.64 -9.12
N ALA A 122 -10.81 -8.67 -7.88
CA ALA A 122 -11.58 -7.59 -7.28
C ALA A 122 -10.86 -7.04 -6.05
N TRP A 123 -11.05 -5.75 -5.81
CA TRP A 123 -10.60 -5.05 -4.61
C TRP A 123 -11.67 -5.18 -3.54
N ARG A 124 -11.25 -5.59 -2.34
CA ARG A 124 -12.10 -5.72 -1.17
C ARG A 124 -11.53 -4.88 -0.03
N PRO A 125 -12.37 -4.26 0.80
CA PRO A 125 -11.94 -3.69 2.06
C PRO A 125 -11.22 -4.74 2.90
N LEU A 126 -10.13 -4.34 3.57
CA LEU A 126 -9.44 -5.20 4.50
C LEU A 126 -10.04 -5.00 5.89
N ASP A 127 -10.45 -6.10 6.52
CA ASP A 127 -10.98 -6.06 7.88
C ASP A 127 -9.93 -5.50 8.83
N PRO A 128 -10.29 -4.60 9.76
CA PRO A 128 -9.34 -4.03 10.72
C PRO A 128 -8.55 -5.09 11.50
N ASN A 129 -9.15 -6.26 11.74
CA ASN A 129 -8.53 -7.38 12.43
C ASN A 129 -7.47 -8.11 11.60
N GLU A 130 -7.59 -8.08 10.27
CA GLU A 130 -6.62 -8.67 9.35
C GLU A 130 -5.46 -7.73 9.00
N ARG A 131 -5.53 -6.46 9.44
CA ARG A 131 -4.47 -5.49 9.17
C ARG A 131 -3.17 -5.96 9.82
N PRO A 132 -2.03 -5.91 9.11
CA PRO A 132 -0.75 -6.22 9.72
C PRO A 132 -0.53 -5.25 10.87
N LYS A 133 -0.45 -5.79 12.09
CA LYS A 133 -0.12 -4.99 13.27
C LYS A 133 1.26 -4.37 13.02
N PRO A 134 1.46 -3.09 13.33
CA PRO A 134 2.79 -2.51 13.25
C PRO A 134 3.74 -3.38 14.08
N LYS A 135 4.86 -3.78 13.48
CA LYS A 135 5.89 -4.50 14.23
C LYS A 135 6.39 -3.53 15.30
N ILE A 136 5.96 -3.75 16.53
CA ILE A 136 6.55 -3.07 17.68
C ILE A 136 8.04 -3.41 17.61
N PRO A 137 8.95 -2.42 17.54
CA PRO A 137 10.37 -2.72 17.54
C PRO A 137 10.64 -3.60 18.74
N SER A 138 11.26 -4.76 18.51
CA SER A 138 11.63 -5.62 19.62
C SER A 138 12.46 -4.78 20.59
N PRO A 139 12.19 -4.85 21.91
CA PRO A 139 13.01 -4.14 22.87
C PRO A 139 14.48 -4.47 22.59
N PRO A 140 15.40 -3.50 22.72
CA PRO A 140 16.82 -3.76 22.49
C PRO A 140 17.22 -4.95 23.35
N LYS A 141 17.78 -5.98 22.72
CA LYS A 141 18.32 -7.12 23.44
C LYS A 141 19.46 -6.58 24.28
N ARG A 142 19.31 -6.56 25.61
CA ARG A 142 20.40 -6.23 26.52
C ARG A 142 21.54 -7.20 26.23
N VAL A 143 22.71 -6.67 25.90
CA VAL A 143 23.88 -7.50 25.65
C VAL A 143 24.37 -7.98 27.02
N PHE A 144 24.71 -9.27 27.12
CA PHE A 144 25.26 -9.79 28.36
C PHE A 144 26.55 -9.01 28.71
N GLY A 145 26.62 -8.45 29.91
CA GLY A 145 27.73 -7.60 30.35
C GLY A 145 27.61 -6.12 29.94
N GLU A 146 26.43 -5.65 29.51
CA GLU A 146 26.19 -4.21 29.28
C GLU A 146 26.53 -3.38 30.52
N GLU A 147 26.28 -3.90 31.73
CA GLU A 147 26.62 -3.24 33.00
C GLU A 147 28.13 -3.06 33.24
N VAL A 148 28.97 -3.87 32.59
CA VAL A 148 30.43 -3.74 32.62
C VAL A 148 30.98 -3.04 31.37
N GLY A 149 30.09 -2.48 30.53
CA GLY A 149 30.44 -1.74 29.33
C GLY A 149 30.60 -2.61 28.07
N VAL A 150 30.11 -3.86 28.05
CA VAL A 150 30.11 -4.68 26.83
C VAL A 150 29.15 -4.06 25.82
N GLY A 151 29.68 -3.62 24.68
CA GLY A 151 28.90 -3.00 23.60
C GLY A 151 28.91 -1.47 23.60
N GLU A 152 29.62 -0.82 24.52
CA GLU A 152 29.89 0.62 24.44
C GLU A 152 30.78 0.98 23.25
N ASP A 153 30.51 2.11 22.60
CA ASP A 153 31.35 2.61 21.52
C ASP A 153 32.59 3.34 22.06
N TRP A 154 33.75 2.69 21.95
CA TRP A 154 35.05 3.26 22.30
C TRP A 154 35.87 3.70 21.09
N SER A 155 35.25 3.86 19.92
CA SER A 155 35.94 4.29 18.69
C SER A 155 36.63 5.65 18.83
N HIS A 156 36.14 6.50 19.73
CA HIS A 156 36.70 7.82 20.05
C HIS A 156 37.96 7.77 20.94
N LEU A 157 38.34 6.60 21.49
CA LEU A 157 39.53 6.46 22.33
C LEU A 157 40.78 6.14 21.49
N ASN A 158 41.95 6.64 21.92
CA ASN A 158 43.23 6.27 21.31
C ASN A 158 43.56 4.77 21.51
N SER A 159 44.40 4.17 20.65
CA SER A 159 44.67 2.72 20.66
C SER A 159 45.14 2.20 22.03
N ARG A 160 45.95 2.96 22.77
CA ARG A 160 46.42 2.54 24.11
C ARG A 160 45.26 2.45 25.09
N ARG A 161 44.39 3.46 25.14
CA ARG A 161 43.22 3.49 26.02
C ARG A 161 42.17 2.46 25.61
N ARG A 162 41.99 2.23 24.31
CA ARG A 162 41.09 1.20 23.79
C ARG A 162 41.48 -0.20 24.27
N ARG A 163 42.76 -0.59 24.14
CA ARG A 163 43.26 -1.89 24.65
C ARG A 163 43.08 -2.04 26.17
N ALA A 164 43.36 -0.97 26.92
CA ALA A 164 43.19 -1.00 28.38
C ALA A 164 41.71 -1.17 28.79
N ARG A 165 40.79 -0.55 28.05
CA ARG A 165 39.34 -0.72 28.23
C ARG A 165 38.87 -2.12 27.85
N GLU A 166 39.24 -2.60 26.67
CA GLU A 166 38.93 -3.97 26.21
C GLU A 166 39.36 -5.02 27.24
N GLY A 167 40.60 -4.91 27.75
CA GLY A 167 41.12 -5.83 28.77
C GLY A 167 40.37 -5.76 30.10
N LYS A 168 40.00 -4.56 30.55
CA LYS A 168 39.21 -4.38 31.78
C LYS A 168 37.82 -4.99 31.63
N VAL A 169 37.11 -4.66 30.56
CA VAL A 169 35.75 -5.15 30.31
C VAL A 169 35.72 -6.66 30.12
N ALA A 170 36.73 -7.25 29.45
CA ALA A 170 36.83 -8.70 29.32
C ALA A 170 36.98 -9.40 30.69
N LYS A 171 37.77 -8.82 31.60
CA LYS A 171 37.96 -9.36 32.96
C LYS A 171 36.66 -9.26 33.78
N ASP A 172 36.01 -8.10 33.73
CA ASP A 172 34.77 -7.85 34.47
C ASP A 172 33.62 -8.73 33.93
N ALA A 173 33.49 -8.87 32.61
CA ALA A 173 32.50 -9.75 31.98
C ALA A 173 32.72 -11.24 32.30
N TRP A 174 33.99 -11.67 32.42
CA TRP A 174 34.31 -13.05 32.82
C TRP A 174 33.95 -13.32 34.29
N GLY A 175 34.17 -12.35 35.18
CA GLY A 175 33.72 -12.40 36.58
C GLY A 175 32.21 -12.56 36.68
N LEU A 176 31.47 -11.71 35.97
CA LEU A 176 30.01 -11.71 35.94
C LEU A 176 29.43 -13.03 35.40
N LYS A 177 30.08 -13.62 34.39
CA LYS A 177 29.73 -14.95 33.87
C LYS A 177 29.96 -16.08 34.88
N LYS A 178 30.93 -15.94 35.78
CA LYS A 178 31.24 -16.94 36.80
C LYS A 178 30.22 -16.92 37.94
N GLU A 179 29.81 -15.72 38.37
CA GLU A 179 28.79 -15.55 39.42
C GLU A 179 27.43 -16.13 39.00
N LEU A 180 27.04 -15.94 37.73
CA LEU A 180 25.80 -16.51 37.18
C LEU A 180 25.77 -18.04 37.05
N LYS A 181 26.90 -18.72 37.21
CA LYS A 181 27.02 -20.19 37.11
C LYS A 181 26.97 -20.89 38.48
N GLN A 182 27.08 -20.16 39.58
CA GLN A 182 26.95 -20.68 40.94
C GLN A 182 25.50 -20.58 41.41
#